data_AF-A0A7R8D564-F1
#
_entry.id   AF-A0A7R8D564-F1
#
_cell.length_a   1.000
_cell.length_b   1.000
_cell.length_c   1.000
_cell.angle_alpha   90.00
_cell.angle_beta   90.00
_cell.angle_gamma   90.00
#
_symmetry.space_group_name_H-M   'P 1'
#
loop_
_entity.id
_entity.type
_entity.pdbx_description
1 polymer ?
#
loop_
_entity_poly.entity_id
_entity_poly.type
_entity_poly.pdbx_seq_one_letter_code
_entity_poly.pdbx_strand_id
1 'polypeptide(L)'
;MLDTTCYDEERCTTQKNCNNIETQFSCPVSCGLCEATCKDSEAFCFRNPSYCTTYASDFVPKCPKTCGTCDVCEDLVKTEHCKKWKTRCSEDLVLYSCKKTCGTCSSTK
;
A
#
# COMPACT_ATOMS: atom_id res chain seq x y z
N MET A 1 6.02 -10.54 -19.47
CA MET A 1 6.97 -9.50 -19.00
C MET A 1 6.18 -8.21 -18.82
N LEU A 2 6.52 -7.47 -17.77
CA LEU A 2 5.81 -6.30 -17.19
C LEU A 2 5.09 -5.41 -18.20
N ASP A 3 3.84 -5.03 -17.91
CA ASP A 3 3.49 -3.63 -17.55
C ASP A 3 2.01 -3.58 -17.12
N THR A 4 1.73 -3.78 -15.82
CA THR A 4 0.44 -3.33 -15.29
C THR A 4 0.61 -1.84 -15.07
N THR A 5 0.28 -1.08 -16.10
CA THR A 5 0.50 0.36 -16.16
C THR A 5 -0.05 1.00 -14.89
N CYS A 6 0.83 1.64 -14.14
CA CYS A 6 0.43 2.35 -12.93
C CYS A 6 -0.08 3.74 -13.34
N TYR A 7 -1.39 3.88 -13.47
CA TYR A 7 -2.05 5.12 -13.87
C TYR A 7 -3.14 5.48 -12.88
N ASP A 8 -3.43 6.77 -12.79
CA ASP A 8 -4.57 7.29 -12.04
C ASP A 8 -5.86 7.14 -12.85
N GLU A 9 -6.96 6.82 -12.17
CA GLU A 9 -8.31 7.03 -12.71
C GLU A 9 -8.57 8.54 -12.97
N GLU A 10 -9.46 8.86 -13.91
CA GLU A 10 -9.73 10.27 -14.30
C GLU A 10 -10.15 11.17 -13.13
N ARG A 11 -10.87 10.60 -12.15
CA ARG A 11 -11.33 11.31 -10.94
C ARG A 11 -10.22 11.78 -10.01
N CYS A 12 -9.00 11.25 -10.15
CA CYS A 12 -7.87 11.55 -9.26
C CYS A 12 -7.34 12.98 -9.42
N THR A 13 -7.69 13.68 -10.50
CA THR A 13 -7.40 15.11 -10.70
C THR A 13 -8.02 15.99 -9.61
N THR A 14 -9.15 15.55 -9.03
CA THR A 14 -9.90 16.28 -7.98
C THR A 14 -9.82 15.61 -6.61
N GLN A 15 -9.55 14.30 -6.55
CA GLN A 15 -9.47 13.54 -5.31
C GLN A 15 -8.02 13.25 -4.90
N LYS A 16 -7.56 13.89 -3.82
CA LYS A 16 -6.21 13.67 -3.23
C LYS A 16 -6.26 12.97 -1.87
N ASN A 17 -7.35 12.24 -1.58
CA ASN A 17 -7.58 11.62 -0.27
C ASN A 17 -6.82 10.30 -0.11
N CYS A 18 -5.49 10.35 -0.10
CA CYS A 18 -4.67 9.15 0.00
C CYS A 18 -4.76 8.45 1.37
N ASN A 19 -5.46 9.00 2.37
CA ASN A 19 -5.79 8.29 3.61
C ASN A 19 -7.04 7.40 3.48
N ASN A 20 -7.30 6.90 2.28
CA ASN A 20 -8.30 5.91 1.97
C ASN A 20 -7.66 4.84 1.07
N ILE A 21 -7.86 3.56 1.40
CA ILE A 21 -7.24 2.45 0.67
C ILE A 21 -7.71 2.41 -0.79
N GLU A 22 -9.01 2.58 -1.06
CA GLU A 22 -9.54 2.57 -2.43
C GLU A 22 -8.91 3.70 -3.26
N THR A 23 -8.73 4.88 -2.66
CA THR A 23 -8.05 6.00 -3.35
C THR A 23 -6.59 5.70 -3.62
N GLN A 24 -5.86 5.01 -2.73
CA GLN A 24 -4.45 4.66 -2.98
C GLN A 24 -4.31 3.76 -4.21
N PHE A 25 -5.25 2.85 -4.44
CA PHE A 25 -5.21 1.90 -5.56
C PHE A 25 -5.84 2.42 -6.86
N SER A 26 -6.87 3.27 -6.76
CA SER A 26 -7.46 3.96 -7.92
C SER A 26 -6.65 5.16 -8.40
N CYS A 27 -5.88 5.79 -7.50
CA CYS A 27 -5.03 6.95 -7.78
C CYS A 27 -3.56 6.70 -7.40
N PRO A 28 -2.95 5.61 -7.91
CA PRO A 28 -1.65 5.14 -7.44
C PRO A 28 -0.50 6.08 -7.82
N VAL A 29 -0.59 6.83 -8.92
CA VAL A 29 0.42 7.83 -9.30
C VAL A 29 0.30 9.06 -8.40
N SER A 30 -0.92 9.55 -8.19
CA SER A 30 -1.19 10.69 -7.32
C SER A 30 -0.75 10.42 -5.89
N CYS A 31 -1.05 9.24 -5.36
CA CYS A 31 -0.67 8.84 -4.00
C CYS A 31 0.77 8.33 -3.86
N GLY A 32 1.46 8.00 -4.96
CA GLY A 32 2.84 7.50 -4.97
C GLY A 32 2.98 5.99 -4.79
N LEU A 33 1.87 5.24 -4.82
CA LEU A 33 1.86 3.78 -4.71
C LEU A 33 2.66 3.09 -5.83
N CYS A 34 2.78 3.73 -6.99
CA CYS A 34 3.57 3.21 -8.11
C CYS A 34 5.04 2.99 -7.76
N GLU A 35 5.61 3.81 -6.88
CA GLU A 35 7.03 3.79 -6.51
C GLU A 35 7.37 2.67 -5.51
N ALA A 36 6.36 2.13 -4.81
CA ALA A 36 6.55 1.08 -3.83
C ALA A 36 6.96 -0.26 -4.47
N THR A 37 7.96 -0.90 -3.87
CA THR A 37 8.50 -2.19 -4.34
C THR A 37 7.64 -3.36 -3.88
N CYS A 38 7.26 -3.37 -2.60
CA CYS A 38 6.43 -4.39 -1.97
C CYS A 38 5.05 -3.79 -1.68
N LYS A 39 4.15 -3.95 -2.66
CA LYS A 39 2.76 -3.53 -2.59
C LYS A 39 1.83 -4.68 -2.97
N ASP A 40 0.61 -4.61 -2.48
CA ASP A 40 -0.46 -5.42 -3.04
C ASP A 40 -0.86 -4.89 -4.42
N SER A 41 -1.59 -5.70 -5.18
CA SER A 41 -2.11 -5.31 -6.49
C SER A 41 -3.46 -4.59 -6.39
N GLU A 42 -4.20 -4.80 -5.29
CA GLU A 42 -5.60 -4.40 -5.19
C GLU A 42 -5.98 -3.95 -3.76
N ALA A 43 -6.93 -3.01 -3.64
CA ALA A 43 -7.37 -2.48 -2.35
C ALA A 43 -8.05 -3.53 -1.44
N PHE A 44 -8.70 -4.54 -2.02
CA PHE A 44 -9.39 -5.57 -1.24
C PHE A 44 -8.41 -6.44 -0.42
N CYS A 45 -7.12 -6.46 -0.78
CA CYS A 45 -6.10 -7.19 -0.04
C CYS A 45 -6.08 -6.78 1.43
N PHE A 46 -6.02 -5.46 1.68
CA PHE A 46 -6.00 -4.87 3.03
C PHE A 46 -7.20 -5.30 3.89
N ARG A 47 -8.37 -5.54 3.28
CA ARG A 47 -9.61 -5.89 3.99
C ARG A 47 -9.73 -7.38 4.32
N ASN A 48 -8.96 -8.25 3.68
CA ASN A 48 -9.16 -9.71 3.73
C ASN A 48 -7.87 -10.50 4.06
N PRO A 49 -7.12 -10.17 5.14
CA PRO A 49 -5.87 -10.86 5.45
C PRO A 49 -6.03 -12.37 5.71
N SER A 50 -7.22 -12.84 6.13
CA SER A 50 -7.51 -14.26 6.31
C SER A 50 -7.49 -15.07 5.00
N TYR A 51 -7.58 -14.41 3.85
CA TYR A 51 -7.57 -15.10 2.56
C TYR A 51 -6.17 -15.58 2.17
N CYS A 52 -5.12 -15.07 2.83
CA CYS A 52 -3.77 -15.59 2.71
C CYS A 52 -3.67 -17.06 3.12
N THR A 53 -4.59 -17.57 3.96
CA THR A 53 -4.66 -18.99 4.32
C THR A 53 -5.80 -19.71 3.60
N THR A 54 -7.00 -19.13 3.56
CA THR A 54 -8.21 -19.82 3.05
C THR A 54 -8.23 -19.94 1.53
N TYR A 55 -7.68 -18.95 0.82
CA TYR A 55 -7.66 -18.86 -0.65
C TYR A 55 -6.26 -18.58 -1.18
N ALA A 56 -5.26 -19.21 -0.56
CA ALA A 56 -3.85 -18.88 -0.72
C ALA A 56 -3.38 -18.88 -2.18
N SER A 57 -3.81 -19.84 -2.99
CA SER A 57 -3.38 -19.99 -4.39
C SER A 57 -3.66 -18.75 -5.24
N ASP A 58 -4.78 -18.07 -4.98
CA ASP A 58 -5.26 -16.97 -5.81
C ASP A 58 -4.97 -15.61 -5.16
N PHE A 59 -4.93 -15.59 -3.83
CA PHE A 59 -4.81 -14.36 -3.05
C PHE A 59 -3.35 -13.96 -2.82
N VAL A 60 -2.47 -14.90 -2.46
CA VAL A 60 -1.06 -14.61 -2.16
C VAL A 60 -0.33 -13.94 -3.34
N PRO A 61 -0.48 -14.37 -4.60
CA PRO A 61 0.18 -13.71 -5.72
C PRO A 61 -0.28 -12.26 -5.96
N LYS A 62 -1.51 -11.92 -5.58
CA LYS A 62 -2.11 -10.58 -5.75
C LYS A 62 -1.84 -9.67 -4.55
N CYS A 63 -1.73 -10.26 -3.36
CA CYS A 63 -1.63 -9.56 -2.09
C CYS A 63 -0.32 -9.88 -1.35
N PRO A 64 0.86 -9.78 -2.01
CA PRO A 64 2.11 -10.24 -1.44
C PRO A 64 2.53 -9.48 -0.18
N LYS A 65 2.13 -8.21 -0.03
CA LYS A 65 2.43 -7.42 1.16
C LYS A 65 1.50 -7.83 2.31
N THR A 66 0.19 -7.88 2.06
CA THR A 66 -0.78 -8.29 3.08
C THR A 66 -0.49 -9.71 3.59
N CYS A 67 -0.08 -10.62 2.70
CA CYS A 67 0.27 -11.99 3.06
C CYS A 67 1.71 -12.17 3.55
N GLY A 68 2.51 -11.10 3.59
CA GLY A 68 3.89 -11.15 4.08
C GLY A 68 4.85 -11.95 3.21
N THR A 69 4.54 -12.18 1.93
CA THR A 69 5.46 -12.82 0.98
C THR A 69 6.44 -11.84 0.35
N CYS A 70 6.25 -10.54 0.55
CA CYS A 70 7.29 -9.53 0.42
C CYS A 70 7.38 -8.70 1.72
N ASP A 71 8.59 -8.27 2.07
CA ASP A 71 8.80 -7.33 3.17
C ASP A 71 9.96 -6.39 2.86
N VAL A 72 9.63 -5.20 2.36
CA VAL A 72 10.59 -4.11 2.10
C VAL A 72 10.28 -2.97 3.04
N CYS A 73 11.27 -2.49 3.83
CA CYS A 73 11.04 -1.36 4.73
C CYS A 73 10.94 -0.02 3.99
N GLU A 74 9.74 0.28 3.51
CA GLU A 74 9.38 1.49 2.77
C GLU A 74 8.02 2.03 3.21
N ASP A 75 7.77 3.29 2.87
CA ASP A 75 6.42 3.84 2.86
C ASP A 75 5.82 3.59 1.48
N LEU A 76 4.56 3.15 1.42
CA LEU A 76 3.87 2.85 0.18
C LEU A 76 3.41 4.10 -0.58
N VAL A 77 3.10 5.16 0.15
CA VAL A 77 2.63 6.43 -0.43
C VAL A 77 3.71 7.49 -0.30
N LYS A 78 3.55 8.62 -1.01
CA LYS A 78 4.49 9.75 -0.94
C LYS A 78 4.78 10.13 0.51
N THR A 79 6.06 10.36 0.80
CA THR A 79 6.53 10.67 2.16
C THR A 79 5.81 11.86 2.79
N GLU A 80 5.34 12.83 2.01
CA GLU A 80 4.56 13.97 2.51
C GLU A 80 3.24 13.55 3.18
N HIS A 81 2.59 12.49 2.67
CA HIS A 81 1.41 11.90 3.32
C HIS A 81 1.78 11.26 4.65
N CYS A 82 2.83 10.45 4.67
CA CYS A 82 3.27 9.77 5.90
C CYS A 82 3.78 10.74 6.97
N LYS A 83 4.49 11.81 6.60
CA LYS A 83 4.86 12.91 7.51
C LYS A 83 3.62 13.53 8.16
N LYS A 84 2.57 13.79 7.36
CA LYS A 84 1.29 14.33 7.85
C LYS A 84 0.56 13.36 8.78
N TRP A 85 0.67 12.05 8.55
CA TRP A 85 -0.01 11.02 9.35
C TRP A 85 0.83 10.42 10.46
N LYS A 86 2.05 10.92 10.72
CA LYS A 86 2.98 10.35 11.69
C LYS A 86 2.40 10.15 13.10
N THR A 87 1.46 11.01 13.52
CA THR A 87 0.79 10.90 14.83
C THR A 87 -0.33 9.85 14.86
N ARG A 88 -0.67 9.26 13.71
CA ARG A 88 -1.76 8.30 13.49
C ARG A 88 -1.25 6.88 13.21
N CYS A 89 0.00 6.58 13.56
CA CYS A 89 0.62 5.27 13.32
C CYS A 89 -0.06 4.08 14.02
N SER A 90 -1.00 4.34 14.94
CA SER A 90 -1.88 3.32 15.52
C SER A 90 -3.07 2.93 14.63
N GLU A 91 -3.32 3.65 13.54
CA GLU A 91 -4.36 3.32 12.58
C GLU A 91 -3.83 2.31 11.56
N ASP A 92 -4.56 1.21 11.33
CA ASP A 92 -4.12 0.11 10.47
C ASP A 92 -3.71 0.56 9.07
N LEU A 93 -4.47 1.48 8.46
CA LEU A 93 -4.14 2.00 7.13
C LEU A 93 -2.84 2.83 7.14
N VAL A 94 -2.63 3.65 8.16
CA VAL A 94 -1.40 4.46 8.27
C VAL A 94 -0.23 3.53 8.53
N LEU A 95 -0.38 2.52 9.38
CA LEU A 95 0.67 1.53 9.63
C LEU A 95 1.00 0.73 8.38
N TYR A 96 -0.02 0.29 7.64
CA TYR A 96 0.13 -0.43 6.36
C TYR A 96 0.88 0.42 5.32
N SER A 97 0.47 1.68 5.15
CA SER A 97 1.01 2.59 4.13
C SER A 97 2.32 3.26 4.53
N CYS A 98 2.63 3.42 5.82
CA CYS A 98 3.71 4.28 6.30
C CYS A 98 4.63 3.60 7.33
N LYS A 99 4.83 2.27 7.22
CA LYS A 99 5.62 1.51 8.21
C LYS A 99 7.03 2.06 8.46
N LYS A 100 7.69 2.61 7.45
CA LYS A 100 9.02 3.21 7.60
C LYS A 100 8.94 4.51 8.40
N THR A 101 8.02 5.40 8.06
CA THR A 101 7.79 6.64 8.83
C THR A 101 7.31 6.36 10.26
N CYS A 102 6.51 5.31 10.46
CA CYS A 102 6.06 4.86 11.77
C CYS A 102 7.13 4.10 12.57
N GLY A 103 8.28 3.81 11.97
CA GLY A 103 9.40 3.13 12.65
C GLY A 103 9.09 1.67 13.01
N THR A 104 8.13 1.03 12.35
CA THR A 104 7.72 -0.36 12.61
C THR A 104 8.46 -1.38 11.74
N CYS A 105 9.38 -0.91 10.90
CA CYS A 105 10.34 -1.75 10.20
C CYS A 105 11.73 -1.12 10.27
N SER A 106 12.75 -1.96 10.05
CA SER A 106 14.13 -1.53 9.85
C SER A 106 14.69 -2.26 8.64
N SER A 107 15.26 -1.51 7.69
CA SER A 107 16.13 -2.13 6.69
C SER A 107 17.39 -2.58 7.42
N THR A 108 17.51 -3.87 7.71
CA THR A 108 18.80 -4.42 8.15
C THR A 108 19.81 -4.14 7.05
N LYS A 109 20.90 -3.45 7.37
CA LYS A 109 22.03 -3.25 6.46
C LYS A 109 22.76 -4.56 6.21
#